data_AF-A0A160VIX8-F1
#
_entry.id   AF-A0A160VIX8-F1
#
_cell.length_a   1.000
_cell.length_b   1.000
_cell.length_c   1.000
_cell.angle_alpha   90.00
_cell.angle_beta   90.00
_cell.angle_gamma   90.00
#
_symmetry.space_group_name_H-M   'P 1'
#
loop_
_entity.id
_entity.type
_entity.pdbx_description
1 polymer ?
#
loop_
_entity_poly.entity_id
_entity_poly.type
_entity_poly.pdbx_seq_one_letter_code
_entity_poly.pdbx_strand_id
1 'polypeptide(L)'
;MKMTKHLDYQKRFDSFSNYELYQNLEKESRNAIKDIGMKYQLTYQELRQLTDMALDFVMWDETSIGKQWNNEEKSIQHSDQLAKKKILGSIYNNWEKLKENATNYDSNGSKREYKTEGRKLKTINGDNAVFGMCPVASEKTVCCNLRTIDVAKGCGLGCSYCSIQTFYEGGTISVEDNLADKLAAIELDPNKNYHIGSGQSSDSLALGNKNGILDAQLDFARNNPNIILEFKTKSKNIGYLLQAAVPRNIFVSWSLNPQLFIDHEEARTATIEQRLQAARQLADAGILVGFHFHPIVYYSGWDADYYDLVKRLMAMFSVNEVGLISFGTLTFIKPAIKALRKGSMRSKILQMPFADAAGKISYPMETKKKIFSVVWNTFQPWHDEVFFYFCMEDRQVWESVFGRCYETNDDFEKDLFNNVSNKLQIKSELLISQIN
;
A
#
# COMPACT_ATOMS: atom_id res chain seq x y z
N MET A 1 -3.49 -14.73 52.77
CA MET A 1 -2.44 -14.45 51.75
C MET A 1 -2.81 -14.88 50.33
N LYS A 2 -3.26 -16.12 50.06
CA LYS A 2 -3.67 -16.56 48.70
C LYS A 2 -4.89 -15.80 48.15
N MET A 3 -5.94 -15.59 48.96
CA MET A 3 -7.12 -14.81 48.54
C MET A 3 -6.79 -13.34 48.22
N THR A 4 -5.94 -12.70 49.02
CA THR A 4 -5.51 -11.31 48.81
C THR A 4 -4.70 -11.14 47.52
N LYS A 5 -3.80 -12.08 47.20
CA LYS A 5 -3.06 -12.10 45.93
C LYS A 5 -3.97 -12.33 44.72
N HIS A 6 -5.00 -13.16 44.87
CA HIS A 6 -5.99 -13.39 43.82
C HIS A 6 -6.86 -12.14 43.56
N LEU A 7 -7.33 -11.47 44.61
CA LEU A 7 -8.07 -10.21 44.48
C LEU A 7 -7.23 -9.10 43.82
N ASP A 8 -5.94 -9.02 44.14
CA ASP A 8 -5.02 -8.04 43.55
C ASP A 8 -4.78 -8.30 42.05
N TYR A 9 -4.65 -9.58 41.67
CA TYR A 9 -4.54 -9.95 40.26
C TYR A 9 -5.82 -9.68 39.47
N GLN A 10 -7.00 -10.00 40.04
CA GLN A 10 -8.28 -9.73 39.39
C GLN A 10 -8.41 -8.25 39.01
N LYS A 11 -8.08 -7.33 39.92
CA LYS A 11 -8.09 -5.88 39.65
C LYS A 11 -7.16 -5.49 38.49
N ARG A 12 -5.96 -6.09 38.43
CA ARG A 12 -5.02 -5.85 37.33
C ARG A 12 -5.58 -6.34 36.00
N PHE A 13 -6.18 -7.53 35.99
CA PHE A 13 -6.80 -8.06 34.79
C PHE A 13 -8.00 -7.21 34.36
N ASP A 14 -8.83 -6.74 35.29
CA ASP A 14 -9.95 -5.86 34.99
C ASP A 14 -9.48 -4.55 34.33
N SER A 15 -8.39 -3.96 34.83
CA SER A 15 -7.75 -2.80 34.19
C SER A 15 -7.24 -3.13 32.78
N PHE A 16 -6.58 -4.28 32.59
CA PHE A 16 -6.15 -4.76 31.28
C PHE A 16 -7.32 -5.04 30.32
N SER A 17 -8.45 -5.52 30.83
CA SER A 17 -9.59 -5.90 29.99
C SER A 17 -10.13 -4.71 29.20
N ASN A 18 -9.92 -3.47 29.65
CA ASN A 18 -10.28 -2.26 28.90
C ASN A 18 -9.32 -1.97 27.72
N TYR A 19 -8.27 -2.76 27.54
CA TYR A 19 -7.37 -2.62 26.40
C TYR A 19 -8.12 -2.87 25.09
N GLU A 20 -8.14 -1.86 24.24
CA GLU A 20 -8.94 -1.84 23.03
C GLU A 20 -8.69 -3.03 22.10
N LEU A 21 -7.43 -3.43 21.89
CA LEU A 21 -7.12 -4.58 21.03
C LEU A 21 -7.56 -5.91 21.65
N TYR A 22 -7.52 -6.03 22.98
CA TYR A 22 -8.04 -7.22 23.66
C TYR A 22 -9.56 -7.34 23.46
N GLN A 23 -10.29 -6.23 23.44
CA GLN A 23 -11.74 -6.25 23.20
C GLN A 23 -12.12 -6.65 21.77
N ASN A 24 -11.23 -6.44 20.79
CA ASN A 24 -11.44 -6.83 19.39
C ASN A 24 -11.16 -8.31 19.12
N LEU A 25 -10.55 -9.04 20.05
CA LEU A 25 -10.34 -10.47 19.89
C LEU A 25 -11.67 -11.25 19.86
N GLU A 26 -11.69 -12.32 19.06
CA GLU A 26 -12.75 -13.31 19.10
C GLU A 26 -12.93 -13.87 20.51
N LYS A 27 -14.17 -14.27 20.85
CA LYS A 27 -14.54 -14.71 22.21
C LYS A 27 -13.64 -15.85 22.71
N GLU A 28 -13.27 -16.78 21.83
CA GLU A 28 -12.37 -17.90 22.17
C GLU A 28 -10.99 -17.39 22.61
N SER A 29 -10.36 -16.52 21.81
CA SER A 29 -9.05 -15.94 22.12
C SER A 29 -9.07 -15.06 23.36
N ARG A 30 -10.13 -14.27 23.59
CA ARG A 30 -10.30 -13.49 24.82
C ARG A 30 -10.34 -14.38 26.06
N ASN A 31 -11.16 -15.44 26.02
CA ASN A 31 -11.27 -16.38 27.12
C ASN A 31 -9.94 -17.09 27.38
N ALA A 32 -9.24 -17.54 26.32
CA ALA A 32 -7.93 -18.17 26.47
C ALA A 32 -6.91 -17.24 27.16
N ILE A 33 -6.79 -15.98 26.72
CA ILE A 33 -5.87 -15.02 27.35
C ILE A 33 -6.26 -14.74 28.81
N LYS A 34 -7.56 -14.65 29.10
CA LYS A 34 -8.05 -14.49 30.49
C LYS A 34 -7.64 -15.66 31.37
N ASP A 35 -7.91 -16.88 30.93
CA ASP A 35 -7.63 -18.09 31.70
C ASP A 35 -6.12 -18.28 31.91
N ILE A 36 -5.33 -18.05 30.86
CA ILE A 36 -3.86 -18.04 30.94
C ILE A 36 -3.37 -16.98 31.93
N GLY A 37 -3.90 -15.76 31.82
CA GLY A 37 -3.56 -14.64 32.71
C GLY A 37 -3.80 -14.99 34.18
N MET A 38 -4.99 -15.49 34.50
CA MET A 38 -5.36 -15.89 35.87
C MET A 38 -4.49 -17.02 36.40
N LYS A 39 -4.22 -18.04 35.57
CA LYS A 39 -3.44 -19.23 35.95
C LYS A 39 -1.98 -18.91 36.22
N TYR A 40 -1.35 -18.08 35.38
CA TYR A 40 0.08 -17.80 35.44
C TYR A 40 0.44 -16.41 36.01
N GLN A 41 -0.57 -15.63 36.41
CA GLN A 41 -0.42 -14.28 36.93
C GLN A 41 0.37 -13.36 35.99
N LEU A 42 0.01 -13.33 34.70
CA LEU A 42 0.66 -12.50 33.69
C LEU A 42 0.57 -11.00 34.03
N THR A 43 1.67 -10.28 33.86
CA THR A 43 1.73 -8.82 33.98
C THR A 43 0.91 -8.14 32.88
N TYR A 44 0.62 -6.85 33.07
CA TYR A 44 -0.10 -6.06 32.07
C TYR A 44 0.61 -6.06 30.70
N GLN A 45 1.95 -5.98 30.69
CA GLN A 45 2.74 -5.99 29.46
C GLN A 45 2.74 -7.38 28.79
N GLU A 46 2.84 -8.47 29.57
CA GLU A 46 2.72 -9.83 29.03
C GLU A 46 1.33 -10.07 28.41
N LEU A 47 0.26 -9.59 29.06
CA LEU A 47 -1.10 -9.68 28.53
C LEU A 47 -1.27 -8.90 27.21
N ARG A 48 -0.68 -7.70 27.12
CA ARG A 48 -0.67 -6.90 25.88
C ARG A 48 0.10 -7.59 24.77
N GLN A 49 1.29 -8.11 25.06
CA GLN A 49 2.09 -8.85 24.08
C GLN A 49 1.35 -10.10 23.59
N LEU A 50 0.73 -10.86 24.50
CA LEU A 50 -0.06 -12.04 24.16
C LEU A 50 -1.27 -11.69 23.29
N THR A 51 -1.90 -10.53 23.53
CA THR A 51 -3.00 -10.00 22.72
C THR A 51 -2.56 -9.61 21.32
N ASP A 52 -1.45 -8.89 21.20
CA ASP A 52 -0.90 -8.51 19.90
C ASP A 52 -0.55 -9.75 19.06
N MET A 53 0.13 -10.74 19.66
CA MET A 53 0.43 -12.02 19.00
C MET A 53 -0.84 -12.78 18.64
N ALA A 54 -1.85 -12.80 19.51
CA ALA A 54 -3.12 -13.48 19.23
C ALA A 54 -3.86 -12.86 18.03
N LEU A 55 -3.87 -11.53 17.92
CA LEU A 55 -4.45 -10.84 16.77
C LEU A 55 -3.68 -11.13 15.49
N ASP A 56 -2.35 -11.09 15.56
CA ASP A 56 -1.49 -11.39 14.41
C ASP A 56 -1.68 -12.85 13.96
N PHE A 57 -1.70 -13.84 14.86
CA PHE A 57 -1.94 -15.23 14.52
C PHE A 57 -3.29 -15.44 13.84
N VAL A 58 -4.35 -14.83 14.38
CA VAL A 58 -5.68 -14.84 13.76
C VAL A 58 -5.60 -14.21 12.37
N MET A 59 -5.01 -13.04 12.24
CA MET A 59 -4.90 -12.32 10.97
C MET A 59 -4.12 -13.11 9.91
N TRP A 60 -3.06 -13.84 10.31
CA TRP A 60 -2.20 -14.66 9.46
C TRP A 60 -2.74 -16.05 9.13
N ASP A 61 -3.92 -16.41 9.64
CA ASP A 61 -4.49 -17.77 9.58
C ASP A 61 -3.60 -18.84 10.26
N GLU A 62 -2.92 -18.45 11.34
CA GLU A 62 -2.10 -19.30 12.17
C GLU A 62 -2.90 -19.93 13.32
N THR A 63 -2.29 -20.92 13.98
CA THR A 63 -2.92 -21.59 15.13
C THR A 63 -3.27 -20.58 16.23
N SER A 64 -4.49 -20.67 16.81
CA SER A 64 -4.94 -19.72 17.83
C SER A 64 -4.05 -19.73 19.08
N ILE A 65 -4.00 -18.58 19.77
CA ILE A 65 -3.13 -18.42 20.95
C ILE A 65 -3.40 -19.45 22.06
N GLY A 66 -4.68 -19.80 22.27
CA GLY A 66 -5.06 -20.81 23.26
C GLY A 66 -4.57 -22.21 22.90
N LYS A 67 -4.65 -22.59 21.62
CA LYS A 67 -4.12 -23.87 21.14
C LYS A 67 -2.60 -23.93 21.22
N GLN A 68 -1.91 -22.85 20.83
CA GLN A 68 -0.45 -22.75 20.97
C GLN A 68 -0.04 -22.89 22.45
N TRP A 69 -0.68 -22.14 23.35
CA TRP A 69 -0.38 -22.21 24.79
C TRP A 69 -0.60 -23.61 25.36
N ASN A 70 -1.72 -24.26 25.05
CA ASN A 70 -2.02 -25.60 25.54
C ASN A 70 -1.03 -26.65 25.05
N ASN A 71 -0.51 -26.51 23.82
CA ASN A 71 0.50 -27.41 23.28
C ASN A 71 1.84 -27.25 23.99
N GLU A 72 2.30 -26.01 24.19
CA GLU A 72 3.52 -25.72 24.93
C GLU A 72 3.41 -26.17 26.39
N GLU A 73 2.27 -25.94 27.04
CA GLU A 73 2.04 -26.34 28.43
C GLU A 73 2.17 -27.86 28.63
N LYS A 74 1.69 -28.69 27.69
CA LYS A 74 1.81 -30.15 27.76
C LYS A 74 3.27 -30.64 27.80
N SER A 75 4.19 -29.85 27.24
CA SER A 75 5.62 -30.20 27.20
C SER A 75 6.37 -29.86 28.50
N ILE A 76 5.71 -29.20 29.46
CA ILE A 76 6.33 -28.69 30.68
C ILE A 76 5.96 -29.56 31.89
N GLN A 77 6.95 -29.83 32.74
CA GLN A 77 6.75 -30.56 33.99
C GLN A 77 5.92 -29.75 34.99
N HIS A 78 5.01 -30.41 35.71
CA HIS A 78 4.02 -29.80 36.62
C HIS A 78 4.60 -28.90 37.74
N SER A 79 5.89 -28.97 38.04
CA SER A 79 6.56 -28.20 39.10
C SER A 79 7.56 -27.15 38.58
N ASP A 80 7.60 -26.89 37.27
CA ASP A 80 8.56 -25.95 36.69
C ASP A 80 8.21 -24.49 37.03
N GLN A 81 8.99 -23.88 37.93
CA GLN A 81 8.83 -22.48 38.33
C GLN A 81 9.07 -21.49 37.16
N LEU A 82 9.72 -21.94 36.09
CA LEU A 82 9.97 -21.16 34.88
C LEU A 82 8.96 -21.47 33.75
N ALA A 83 7.94 -22.28 33.99
CA ALA A 83 6.94 -22.68 33.00
C ALA A 83 6.39 -21.48 32.21
N LYS A 84 5.92 -20.45 32.92
CA LYS A 84 5.40 -19.20 32.34
C LYS A 84 6.37 -18.57 31.34
N LYS A 85 7.64 -18.43 31.74
CA LYS A 85 8.68 -17.78 30.93
C LYS A 85 9.02 -18.63 29.71
N LYS A 86 9.07 -19.95 29.86
CA LYS A 86 9.35 -20.90 28.77
C LYS A 86 8.24 -20.90 27.72
N ILE A 87 6.97 -21.03 28.14
CA ILE A 87 5.81 -21.00 27.23
C ILE A 87 5.75 -19.68 26.47
N LEU A 88 5.77 -18.55 27.21
CA LEU A 88 5.68 -17.23 26.59
C LEU A 88 6.85 -16.98 25.63
N GLY A 89 8.06 -17.39 26.01
CA GLY A 89 9.24 -17.30 25.15
C GLY A 89 9.13 -18.17 23.90
N SER A 90 8.59 -19.39 24.01
CA SER A 90 8.36 -20.29 22.87
C SER A 90 7.37 -19.69 21.86
N ILE A 91 6.23 -19.20 22.35
CA ILE A 91 5.20 -18.54 21.52
C ILE A 91 5.77 -17.27 20.86
N TYR A 92 6.50 -16.46 21.63
CA TYR A 92 7.15 -15.25 21.09
C TYR A 92 8.15 -15.59 19.99
N ASN A 93 8.99 -16.60 20.20
CA ASN A 93 9.95 -17.06 19.19
C ASN A 93 9.26 -17.59 17.94
N ASN A 94 8.11 -18.27 18.08
CA ASN A 94 7.30 -18.68 16.94
C ASN A 94 6.76 -17.46 16.17
N TRP A 95 6.22 -16.46 16.87
CA TRP A 95 5.72 -15.22 16.28
C TRP A 95 6.82 -14.45 15.53
N GLU A 96 8.02 -14.33 16.10
CA GLU A 96 9.16 -13.69 15.44
C GLU A 96 9.64 -14.49 14.21
N LYS A 97 9.75 -15.82 14.31
CA LYS A 97 10.10 -16.68 13.17
C LYS A 97 9.12 -16.52 12.01
N LEU A 98 7.82 -16.41 12.31
CA LEU A 98 6.79 -16.19 11.29
C LEU A 98 7.00 -14.85 10.56
N LYS A 99 7.50 -13.83 11.25
CA LYS A 99 7.81 -12.51 10.66
C LYS A 99 9.13 -12.52 9.90
N GLU A 100 10.15 -13.22 10.38
CA GLU A 100 11.48 -13.25 9.75
C GLU A 100 11.49 -14.09 8.46
N ASN A 101 10.72 -15.17 8.44
CA ASN A 101 10.61 -16.02 7.26
C ASN A 101 9.82 -15.33 6.15
N ALA A 102 10.17 -15.65 4.90
CA ALA A 102 9.40 -15.21 3.76
C ALA A 102 7.93 -15.67 3.91
N THR A 103 7.00 -14.74 3.78
CA THR A 103 5.56 -15.05 3.86
C THR A 103 5.22 -16.14 2.85
N ASN A 104 4.53 -17.20 3.29
CA ASN A 104 4.06 -18.23 2.38
C ASN A 104 2.59 -17.97 2.03
N TYR A 105 2.35 -17.54 0.80
CA TYR A 105 1.03 -17.51 0.19
C TYR A 105 0.82 -18.87 -0.50
N ASP A 106 -0.10 -19.67 0.01
CA ASP A 106 -0.38 -20.99 -0.56
C ASP A 106 -0.91 -20.83 -2.00
N SER A 107 -0.19 -21.36 -2.98
CA SER A 107 -0.58 -21.36 -4.40
C SER A 107 -1.93 -22.05 -4.66
N ASN A 108 -2.38 -22.93 -3.75
CA ASN A 108 -3.66 -23.63 -3.82
C ASN A 108 -4.73 -22.99 -2.91
N GLY A 109 -4.39 -21.92 -2.19
CA GLY A 109 -5.27 -21.25 -1.25
C GLY A 109 -6.37 -20.49 -1.97
N SER A 110 -7.62 -20.90 -1.76
CA SER A 110 -8.81 -20.17 -2.20
C SER A 110 -8.66 -18.68 -1.93
N LYS A 111 -8.95 -17.83 -2.93
CA LYS A 111 -9.01 -16.38 -2.81
C LYS A 111 -9.66 -16.00 -1.48
N ARG A 112 -8.97 -15.23 -0.64
CA ARG A 112 -9.49 -14.89 0.70
C ARG A 112 -10.84 -14.21 0.53
N GLU A 113 -11.88 -14.73 1.18
CA GLU A 113 -13.23 -14.14 1.10
C GLU A 113 -13.25 -12.80 1.84
N TYR A 114 -13.28 -11.71 1.10
CA TYR A 114 -13.41 -10.38 1.67
C TYR A 114 -14.88 -10.03 1.91
N LYS A 115 -15.36 -10.34 3.13
CA LYS A 115 -16.72 -10.06 3.61
C LYS A 115 -16.93 -8.60 4.06
N THR A 116 -16.21 -7.63 3.52
CA THR A 116 -16.50 -6.23 3.82
C THR A 116 -17.71 -5.77 3.01
N GLU A 117 -18.53 -4.85 3.51
CA GLU A 117 -19.62 -4.31 2.68
C GLU A 117 -19.04 -3.41 1.56
N GLY A 118 -19.81 -3.21 0.48
CA GLY A 118 -19.46 -2.23 -0.54
C GLY A 118 -19.55 -0.81 0.04
N ARG A 119 -18.59 0.07 -0.31
CA ARG A 119 -18.64 1.45 0.17
C ARG A 119 -19.68 2.26 -0.61
N LYS A 120 -20.48 3.06 0.10
CA LYS A 120 -21.51 3.92 -0.53
C LYS A 120 -20.90 5.23 -1.01
N LEU A 121 -21.23 5.64 -2.23
CA LEU A 121 -20.86 6.95 -2.74
C LEU A 121 -21.72 8.02 -2.06
N LYS A 122 -21.09 9.08 -1.57
CA LYS A 122 -21.76 10.22 -0.95
C LYS A 122 -21.24 11.50 -1.59
N THR A 123 -22.15 12.36 -2.02
CA THR A 123 -21.81 13.71 -2.43
C THR A 123 -21.74 14.60 -1.19
N ILE A 124 -20.69 15.40 -1.09
CA ILE A 124 -20.47 16.36 -0.01
C ILE A 124 -20.26 17.75 -0.60
N ASN A 125 -20.68 18.76 0.16
CA ASN A 125 -20.43 20.16 -0.14
C ASN A 125 -19.76 20.75 1.10
N GLY A 126 -18.45 20.97 1.06
CA GLY A 126 -17.71 21.54 2.17
C GLY A 126 -16.38 22.13 1.75
N ASP A 127 -15.67 22.76 2.68
CA ASP A 127 -14.43 23.52 2.38
C ASP A 127 -13.17 22.65 2.35
N ASN A 128 -13.32 21.37 2.01
CA ASN A 128 -12.18 20.46 1.91
C ASN A 128 -11.24 20.92 0.79
N ALA A 129 -9.96 21.09 1.14
CA ALA A 129 -8.89 21.23 0.14
C ALA A 129 -8.84 19.97 -0.72
N VAL A 130 -8.86 20.16 -2.04
CA VAL A 130 -8.74 19.11 -3.06
C VAL A 130 -7.38 19.10 -3.74
N PHE A 131 -6.51 20.07 -3.41
CA PHE A 131 -5.16 20.19 -3.96
C PHE A 131 -4.14 20.37 -2.82
N GLY A 132 -3.04 19.64 -2.87
CA GLY A 132 -2.06 19.65 -1.78
C GLY A 132 -0.72 18.98 -2.11
N MET A 133 0.13 18.87 -1.10
CA MET A 133 1.34 18.05 -1.16
C MET A 133 1.02 16.60 -0.87
N CYS A 134 1.76 15.69 -1.50
CA CYS A 134 1.71 14.27 -1.18
C CYS A 134 1.91 14.05 0.34
N PRO A 135 0.98 13.36 1.03
CA PRO A 135 0.98 13.24 2.50
C PRO A 135 2.11 12.35 3.03
N VAL A 136 2.85 11.67 2.14
CA VAL A 136 3.99 10.84 2.52
C VAL A 136 5.34 11.50 2.25
N ALA A 137 5.36 12.73 1.72
CA ALA A 137 6.57 13.51 1.52
C ALA A 137 7.34 13.66 2.84
N SER A 138 8.67 13.52 2.76
CA SER A 138 9.54 13.60 3.92
C SER A 138 10.93 14.04 3.51
N GLU A 139 11.52 14.97 4.27
CA GLU A 139 12.92 15.39 4.13
C GLU A 139 13.92 14.27 4.47
N LYS A 140 13.46 13.21 5.13
CA LYS A 140 14.27 12.04 5.49
C LYS A 140 14.42 11.02 4.35
N THR A 141 13.72 11.25 3.23
CA THR A 141 13.71 10.36 2.06
C THR A 141 13.90 11.20 0.81
N VAL A 142 14.36 10.58 -0.28
CA VAL A 142 14.39 11.24 -1.58
C VAL A 142 12.95 11.28 -2.12
N CYS A 143 12.42 12.48 -2.37
CA CYS A 143 11.00 12.70 -2.65
C CYS A 143 10.80 13.45 -3.97
N CYS A 144 9.78 13.06 -4.74
CA CYS A 144 9.47 13.63 -6.05
C CYS A 144 8.68 14.96 -5.98
N ASN A 145 8.52 15.55 -4.79
CA ASN A 145 7.71 16.74 -4.55
C ASN A 145 6.28 16.70 -5.12
N LEU A 146 5.71 15.49 -5.29
CA LEU A 146 4.40 15.29 -5.91
C LEU A 146 3.31 16.16 -5.26
N ARG A 147 2.61 16.92 -6.10
CA ARG A 147 1.33 17.55 -5.76
C ARG A 147 0.19 16.58 -6.00
N THR A 148 -0.89 16.70 -5.27
CA THR A 148 -2.03 15.77 -5.40
C THR A 148 -3.34 16.48 -5.64
N ILE A 149 -4.19 15.90 -6.49
CA ILE A 149 -5.61 16.22 -6.59
C ILE A 149 -6.43 15.09 -5.96
N ASP A 150 -7.18 15.44 -4.93
CA ASP A 150 -8.03 14.54 -4.15
C ASP A 150 -9.49 14.68 -4.57
N VAL A 151 -9.84 14.04 -5.70
CA VAL A 151 -11.22 14.09 -6.26
C VAL A 151 -12.25 13.30 -5.46
N ALA A 152 -11.80 12.33 -4.68
CA ALA A 152 -12.65 11.52 -3.82
C ALA A 152 -11.90 11.10 -2.58
N LYS A 153 -12.59 11.07 -1.44
CA LYS A 153 -12.07 10.62 -0.14
C LYS A 153 -12.58 9.23 0.16
N GLY A 154 -11.67 8.28 0.25
CA GLY A 154 -11.97 6.85 0.41
C GLY A 154 -11.97 6.11 -0.93
N CYS A 155 -11.75 4.79 -0.86
CA CYS A 155 -11.61 3.96 -2.05
C CYS A 155 -12.51 2.73 -1.97
N GLY A 156 -13.17 2.37 -3.08
CA GLY A 156 -14.00 1.16 -3.17
C GLY A 156 -13.20 -0.15 -3.26
N LEU A 157 -11.88 -0.04 -3.50
CA LEU A 157 -10.94 -1.14 -3.53
C LEU A 157 -10.57 -1.58 -2.10
N GLY A 158 -10.12 -2.82 -1.95
CA GLY A 158 -9.98 -3.48 -0.64
C GLY A 158 -8.56 -3.97 -0.34
N CYS A 159 -7.51 -3.24 -0.74
CA CYS A 159 -6.14 -3.66 -0.44
C CYS A 159 -5.90 -3.70 1.09
N SER A 160 -5.33 -4.78 1.60
CA SER A 160 -5.09 -4.96 3.03
C SER A 160 -4.06 -3.98 3.59
N TYR A 161 -3.04 -3.61 2.82
CA TYR A 161 -2.02 -2.65 3.20
C TYR A 161 -2.45 -1.17 3.05
N CYS A 162 -3.70 -0.90 2.71
CA CYS A 162 -4.11 0.41 2.24
C CYS A 162 -4.12 1.47 3.36
N SER A 163 -3.27 2.49 3.23
CA SER A 163 -3.23 3.64 4.14
C SER A 163 -4.54 4.44 4.14
N ILE A 164 -5.21 4.58 2.99
CA ILE A 164 -6.51 5.26 2.84
C ILE A 164 -7.55 4.65 3.76
N GLN A 165 -7.55 3.32 3.94
CA GLN A 165 -8.52 2.66 4.84
C GLN A 165 -8.33 3.04 6.30
N THR A 166 -7.12 3.45 6.70
CA THR A 166 -6.84 3.94 8.04
C THR A 166 -7.38 5.35 8.25
N PHE A 167 -7.41 6.19 7.21
CA PHE A 167 -7.77 7.61 7.32
C PHE A 167 -9.24 7.92 7.01
N TYR A 168 -9.90 7.09 6.20
CA TYR A 168 -11.29 7.31 5.79
C TYR A 168 -12.19 6.21 6.33
N GLU A 169 -12.69 6.47 7.54
CA GLU A 169 -13.61 5.63 8.31
C GLU A 169 -15.07 5.77 7.78
N GLY A 170 -15.93 4.82 8.13
CA GLY A 170 -17.39 4.97 7.94
C GLY A 170 -17.99 4.37 6.67
N GLY A 171 -17.22 3.64 5.85
CA GLY A 171 -17.79 2.85 4.75
C GLY A 171 -18.35 3.67 3.59
N THR A 172 -17.97 4.94 3.47
CA THR A 172 -18.36 5.81 2.35
C THR A 172 -17.17 6.19 1.48
N ILE A 173 -17.47 6.57 0.24
CA ILE A 173 -16.56 7.29 -0.66
C ILE A 173 -17.19 8.66 -0.86
N SER A 174 -16.50 9.72 -0.48
CA SER A 174 -17.04 11.07 -0.57
C SER A 174 -16.48 11.81 -1.77
N VAL A 175 -17.35 12.46 -2.55
CA VAL A 175 -16.99 13.29 -3.71
C VAL A 175 -17.58 14.69 -3.51
N GLU A 176 -16.78 15.72 -3.78
CA GLU A 176 -17.20 17.11 -3.72
C GLU A 176 -18.17 17.43 -4.87
N ASP A 177 -19.32 18.06 -4.60
CA ASP A 177 -20.26 18.50 -5.64
C ASP A 177 -19.70 19.63 -6.51
N ASN A 178 -18.90 20.50 -5.91
CA ASN A 178 -18.25 21.65 -6.53
C ASN A 178 -16.79 21.38 -6.94
N LEU A 179 -16.44 20.12 -7.26
CA LEU A 179 -15.06 19.75 -7.61
C LEU A 179 -14.52 20.58 -8.79
N ALA A 180 -15.31 20.78 -9.85
CA ALA A 180 -14.89 21.55 -11.02
C ALA A 180 -14.53 23.00 -10.65
N ASP A 181 -15.37 23.67 -9.86
CA ASP A 181 -15.12 25.04 -9.39
C ASP A 181 -13.85 25.10 -8.53
N LYS A 182 -13.65 24.11 -7.66
CA LYS A 182 -12.45 24.03 -6.82
C LYS A 182 -11.18 23.84 -7.63
N LEU A 183 -11.20 23.02 -8.68
CA LEU A 183 -10.03 22.84 -9.55
C LEU A 183 -9.77 24.09 -10.40
N ALA A 184 -10.81 24.75 -10.89
CA ALA A 184 -10.69 26.01 -11.64
C ALA A 184 -10.12 27.15 -10.79
N ALA A 185 -10.35 27.14 -9.47
CA ALA A 185 -9.84 28.13 -8.53
C ALA A 185 -8.37 27.91 -8.11
N ILE A 186 -7.72 26.82 -8.55
CA ILE A 186 -6.30 26.58 -8.23
C ILE A 186 -5.43 27.49 -9.11
N GLU A 187 -4.68 28.38 -8.47
CA GLU A 187 -3.67 29.21 -9.14
C GLU A 187 -2.31 28.49 -9.13
N LEU A 188 -1.79 28.20 -10.31
CA LEU A 188 -0.43 27.68 -10.52
C LEU A 188 0.46 28.75 -11.15
N ASP A 189 1.74 28.78 -10.80
CA ASP A 189 2.70 29.66 -11.47
C ASP A 189 2.98 29.11 -12.87
N PRO A 190 2.64 29.85 -13.96
CA PRO A 190 2.86 29.39 -15.32
C PRO A 190 4.34 29.20 -15.68
N ASN A 191 5.26 29.78 -14.89
CA ASN A 191 6.71 29.64 -15.07
C ASN A 191 7.30 28.44 -14.32
N LYS A 192 6.48 27.74 -13.52
CA LYS A 192 6.89 26.52 -12.82
C LYS A 192 6.23 25.29 -13.46
N ASN A 193 7.00 24.22 -13.53
CA ASN A 193 6.51 22.91 -13.94
C ASN A 193 6.04 22.11 -12.72
N TYR A 194 4.91 21.41 -12.85
CA TYR A 194 4.33 20.62 -11.76
C TYR A 194 4.03 19.19 -12.18
N HIS A 195 4.50 18.21 -11.43
CA HIS A 195 3.93 16.85 -11.46
C HIS A 195 2.81 16.74 -10.44
N ILE A 196 1.59 16.51 -10.93
CA ILE A 196 0.38 16.41 -10.13
C ILE A 196 -0.18 14.99 -10.27
N GLY A 197 -0.41 14.31 -9.15
CA GLY A 197 -0.99 12.97 -9.10
C GLY A 197 -2.43 12.98 -8.63
N SER A 198 -3.27 12.20 -9.27
CA SER A 198 -4.58 11.80 -8.78
C SER A 198 -4.49 10.39 -8.18
N GLY A 199 -5.38 10.07 -7.23
CA GLY A 199 -5.44 8.73 -6.62
C GLY A 199 -4.63 8.57 -5.33
N GLN A 200 -4.37 9.66 -4.60
CA GLN A 200 -3.72 9.61 -3.28
C GLN A 200 -4.73 9.27 -2.15
N SER A 201 -5.95 9.81 -2.24
CA SER A 201 -7.04 9.63 -1.28
C SER A 201 -8.14 8.67 -1.75
N SER A 202 -8.04 8.20 -3.00
CA SER A 202 -8.95 7.26 -3.67
C SER A 202 -8.21 6.55 -4.82
N ASP A 203 -8.92 5.82 -5.69
CA ASP A 203 -8.35 5.33 -6.96
C ASP A 203 -8.90 6.18 -8.10
N SER A 204 -8.02 6.70 -8.96
CA SER A 204 -8.39 7.70 -9.97
C SER A 204 -9.45 7.23 -10.95
N LEU A 205 -9.46 5.94 -11.30
CA LEU A 205 -10.31 5.42 -12.37
C LEU A 205 -11.42 4.49 -11.86
N ALA A 206 -11.32 3.97 -10.62
CA ALA A 206 -12.30 3.02 -10.08
C ALA A 206 -13.75 3.53 -10.09
N LEU A 207 -13.96 4.84 -9.90
CA LEU A 207 -15.29 5.45 -9.95
C LEU A 207 -15.77 5.77 -11.37
N GLY A 208 -14.88 5.75 -12.37
CA GLY A 208 -15.16 6.30 -13.70
C GLY A 208 -15.48 7.79 -13.61
N ASN A 209 -16.24 8.33 -14.57
CA ASN A 209 -16.65 9.73 -14.55
C ASN A 209 -17.92 10.01 -13.72
N LYS A 210 -18.16 9.24 -12.65
CA LYS A 210 -19.28 9.53 -11.75
C LYS A 210 -19.08 10.92 -11.15
N ASN A 211 -20.16 11.70 -11.05
CA ASN A 211 -20.13 13.08 -10.55
C ASN A 211 -19.17 14.01 -11.33
N GLY A 212 -18.82 13.69 -12.58
CA GLY A 212 -17.95 14.54 -13.41
C GLY A 212 -16.50 14.61 -12.95
N ILE A 213 -16.03 13.67 -12.11
CA ILE A 213 -14.68 13.75 -11.54
C ILE A 213 -13.56 13.65 -12.58
N LEU A 214 -13.78 12.93 -13.68
CA LEU A 214 -12.79 12.85 -14.76
C LEU A 214 -12.87 14.11 -15.61
N ASP A 215 -14.07 14.59 -15.94
CA ASP A 215 -14.23 15.86 -16.67
C ASP A 215 -13.52 17.02 -15.99
N ALA A 216 -13.77 17.22 -14.69
CA ALA A 216 -13.13 18.28 -13.93
C ALA A 216 -11.60 18.22 -13.99
N GLN A 217 -11.02 17.01 -13.93
CA GLN A 217 -9.57 16.81 -14.01
C GLN A 217 -9.02 16.98 -15.44
N LEU A 218 -9.75 16.54 -16.46
CA LEU A 218 -9.37 16.77 -17.86
C LEU A 218 -9.41 18.28 -18.17
N ASP A 219 -10.44 18.99 -17.73
CA ASP A 219 -10.57 20.44 -17.89
C ASP A 219 -9.44 21.19 -17.19
N PHE A 220 -9.14 20.80 -15.94
CA PHE A 220 -7.99 21.33 -15.20
C PHE A 220 -6.68 21.15 -15.95
N ALA A 221 -6.42 19.96 -16.50
CA ALA A 221 -5.21 19.71 -17.29
C ALA A 221 -5.16 20.53 -18.58
N ARG A 222 -6.29 20.71 -19.29
CA ARG A 222 -6.35 21.55 -20.52
C ARG A 222 -6.00 23.00 -20.23
N ASN A 223 -6.47 23.52 -19.09
CA ASN A 223 -6.26 24.92 -18.72
C ASN A 223 -4.85 25.20 -18.16
N ASN A 224 -4.07 24.16 -17.83
CA ASN A 224 -2.75 24.28 -17.21
C ASN A 224 -1.69 23.48 -18.00
N PRO A 225 -1.19 23.98 -19.15
CA PRO A 225 -0.27 23.23 -20.01
C PRO A 225 1.12 22.97 -19.39
N ASN A 226 1.49 23.70 -18.33
CA ASN A 226 2.76 23.56 -17.59
C ASN A 226 2.76 22.43 -16.53
N ILE A 227 1.69 21.64 -16.46
CA ILE A 227 1.63 20.48 -15.54
C ILE A 227 1.81 19.18 -16.31
N ILE A 228 2.14 18.12 -15.57
CA ILE A 228 1.82 16.74 -15.94
C ILE A 228 0.81 16.23 -14.92
N LEU A 229 -0.34 15.72 -15.38
CA LEU A 229 -1.34 15.10 -14.52
C LEU A 229 -1.32 13.57 -14.69
N GLU A 230 -1.05 12.88 -13.59
CA GLU A 230 -0.98 11.42 -13.52
C GLU A 230 -2.23 10.83 -12.88
N PHE A 231 -2.93 9.93 -13.58
CA PHE A 231 -3.99 9.10 -12.97
C PHE A 231 -3.43 7.77 -12.48
N LYS A 232 -3.49 7.51 -11.17
CA LYS A 232 -3.03 6.24 -10.57
C LYS A 232 -4.19 5.29 -10.32
N THR A 233 -4.09 4.05 -10.80
CA THR A 233 -5.16 3.06 -10.62
C THR A 233 -4.67 1.62 -10.38
N LYS A 234 -5.54 0.82 -9.77
CA LYS A 234 -5.51 -0.65 -9.73
C LYS A 234 -6.75 -1.26 -10.41
N SER A 235 -7.52 -0.44 -11.12
CA SER A 235 -8.74 -0.85 -11.82
C SER A 235 -8.49 -1.06 -13.32
N LYS A 236 -9.50 -1.64 -13.99
CA LYS A 236 -9.57 -1.75 -15.46
C LYS A 236 -10.54 -0.74 -16.08
N ASN A 237 -11.01 0.24 -15.31
CA ASN A 237 -12.12 1.10 -15.70
C ASN A 237 -11.65 2.30 -16.53
N ILE A 238 -11.24 2.02 -17.77
CA ILE A 238 -10.66 3.01 -18.69
C ILE A 238 -11.66 3.53 -19.75
N GLY A 239 -12.88 3.00 -19.77
CA GLY A 239 -13.82 3.23 -20.88
C GLY A 239 -14.11 4.70 -21.15
N TYR A 240 -14.10 5.55 -20.11
CA TYR A 240 -14.27 6.99 -20.26
C TYR A 240 -13.10 7.63 -21.02
N LEU A 241 -11.86 7.29 -20.66
CA LEU A 241 -10.67 7.88 -21.28
C LEU A 241 -10.48 7.45 -22.73
N LEU A 242 -11.00 6.29 -23.13
CA LEU A 242 -10.99 5.85 -24.53
C LEU A 242 -11.93 6.66 -25.44
N GLN A 243 -12.91 7.35 -24.86
CA GLN A 243 -13.91 8.12 -25.60
C GLN A 243 -13.68 9.64 -25.47
N ALA A 244 -13.02 10.06 -24.40
CA ALA A 244 -12.76 11.46 -24.11
C ALA A 244 -11.58 12.02 -24.94
N ALA A 245 -11.62 13.32 -25.21
CA ALA A 245 -10.46 14.05 -25.72
C ALA A 245 -9.45 14.28 -24.58
N VAL A 246 -8.59 13.29 -24.35
CA VAL A 246 -7.59 13.32 -23.27
C VAL A 246 -6.50 14.36 -23.59
N PRO A 247 -6.23 15.33 -22.70
CA PRO A 247 -5.17 16.31 -22.87
C PRO A 247 -3.78 15.68 -22.96
N ARG A 248 -2.90 16.30 -23.74
CA ARG A 248 -1.54 15.79 -24.01
C ARG A 248 -0.62 15.77 -22.78
N ASN A 249 -0.98 16.50 -21.74
CA ASN A 249 -0.27 16.55 -20.48
C ASN A 249 -0.80 15.56 -19.44
N ILE A 250 -1.55 14.54 -19.88
CA ILE A 250 -2.05 13.46 -19.02
C ILE A 250 -1.37 12.13 -19.38
N PHE A 251 -1.03 11.37 -18.33
CA PHE A 251 -0.71 9.95 -18.47
C PHE A 251 -1.41 9.13 -17.38
N VAL A 252 -1.52 7.83 -17.61
CA VAL A 252 -2.19 6.90 -16.69
C VAL A 252 -1.21 5.86 -16.22
N SER A 253 -1.14 5.62 -14.91
CA SER A 253 -0.26 4.62 -14.34
C SER A 253 -1.00 3.56 -13.54
N TRP A 254 -0.47 2.33 -13.60
CA TRP A 254 -1.01 1.18 -12.88
C TRP A 254 -0.08 0.75 -11.77
N SER A 255 -0.64 0.47 -10.59
CA SER A 255 0.11 -0.31 -9.61
C SER A 255 0.14 -1.77 -10.03
N LEU A 256 1.32 -2.37 -10.07
CA LEU A 256 1.52 -3.75 -10.50
C LEU A 256 2.03 -4.60 -9.34
N ASN A 257 1.50 -5.82 -9.27
CA ASN A 257 1.98 -6.87 -8.39
C ASN A 257 1.71 -8.23 -9.04
N PRO A 258 2.47 -9.27 -8.67
CA PRO A 258 2.17 -10.64 -9.06
C PRO A 258 0.75 -11.04 -8.65
N GLN A 259 0.13 -11.90 -9.46
CA GLN A 259 -1.28 -12.27 -9.29
C GLN A 259 -1.53 -12.96 -7.94
N LEU A 260 -0.57 -13.75 -7.45
CA LEU A 260 -0.61 -14.37 -6.13
C LEU A 260 -0.82 -13.33 -5.02
N PHE A 261 -0.01 -12.27 -4.99
CA PHE A 261 -0.17 -11.20 -4.02
C PHE A 261 -1.51 -10.44 -4.20
N ILE A 262 -1.93 -10.20 -5.45
CA ILE A 262 -3.21 -9.54 -5.72
C ILE A 262 -4.38 -10.33 -5.13
N ASP A 263 -4.41 -11.65 -5.31
CA ASP A 263 -5.50 -12.50 -4.81
C ASP A 263 -5.56 -12.59 -3.28
N HIS A 264 -4.43 -12.39 -2.61
CA HIS A 264 -4.33 -12.46 -1.15
C HIS A 264 -4.43 -11.12 -0.42
N GLU A 265 -4.08 -10.01 -1.08
CA GLU A 265 -3.91 -8.72 -0.41
C GLU A 265 -4.55 -7.53 -1.15
N GLU A 266 -5.04 -7.68 -2.39
CA GLU A 266 -5.62 -6.60 -3.20
C GLU A 266 -7.08 -6.87 -3.59
N ALA A 267 -7.95 -7.06 -2.58
CA ALA A 267 -9.36 -7.31 -2.81
C ALA A 267 -10.03 -6.27 -3.72
N ARG A 268 -10.97 -6.72 -4.57
CA ARG A 268 -11.80 -5.87 -5.45
C ARG A 268 -11.02 -5.04 -6.47
N THR A 269 -9.73 -5.32 -6.64
CA THR A 269 -8.92 -4.72 -7.70
C THR A 269 -9.00 -5.57 -8.98
N ALA A 270 -8.52 -5.01 -10.08
CA ALA A 270 -8.32 -5.78 -11.30
C ALA A 270 -7.16 -6.77 -11.12
N THR A 271 -7.26 -7.94 -11.75
CA THR A 271 -6.12 -8.88 -11.90
C THR A 271 -4.96 -8.22 -12.63
N ILE A 272 -3.75 -8.77 -12.53
CA ILE A 272 -2.59 -8.22 -13.24
C ILE A 272 -2.80 -8.22 -14.75
N GLU A 273 -3.42 -9.26 -15.30
CA GLU A 273 -3.82 -9.34 -16.71
C GLU A 273 -4.69 -8.15 -17.11
N GLN A 274 -5.76 -7.91 -16.36
CA GLN A 274 -6.70 -6.83 -16.64
C GLN A 274 -6.04 -5.44 -16.54
N ARG A 275 -5.08 -5.24 -15.63
CA ARG A 275 -4.32 -3.99 -15.53
C ARG A 275 -3.45 -3.79 -16.77
N LEU A 276 -2.69 -4.81 -17.16
CA LEU A 276 -1.81 -4.74 -18.34
C LEU A 276 -2.61 -4.57 -19.64
N GLN A 277 -3.76 -5.22 -19.79
CA GLN A 277 -4.62 -5.04 -20.96
C GLN A 277 -5.24 -3.64 -21.01
N ALA A 278 -5.70 -3.10 -19.87
CA ALA A 278 -6.20 -1.73 -19.81
C ALA A 278 -5.10 -0.71 -20.16
N ALA A 279 -3.87 -0.92 -19.65
CA ALA A 279 -2.72 -0.10 -20.01
C ALA A 279 -2.40 -0.21 -21.51
N ARG A 280 -2.44 -1.41 -22.08
CA ARG A 280 -2.19 -1.64 -23.51
C ARG A 280 -3.21 -0.89 -24.37
N GLN A 281 -4.50 -0.97 -24.02
CA GLN A 281 -5.56 -0.25 -24.73
C GLN A 281 -5.38 1.27 -24.71
N LEU A 282 -4.97 1.85 -23.56
CA LEU A 282 -4.67 3.30 -23.52
C LEU A 282 -3.40 3.65 -24.31
N ALA A 283 -2.37 2.80 -24.24
CA ALA A 283 -1.15 2.99 -25.00
C ALA A 283 -1.41 2.94 -26.53
N ASP A 284 -2.26 2.03 -26.99
CA ASP A 284 -2.71 1.92 -28.40
C ASP A 284 -3.51 3.16 -28.82
N ALA A 285 -4.29 3.74 -27.91
CA ALA A 285 -5.00 5.00 -28.11
C ALA A 285 -4.09 6.24 -28.04
N GLY A 286 -2.76 6.05 -27.96
CA GLY A 286 -1.81 7.17 -27.96
C GLY A 286 -1.64 7.85 -26.60
N ILE A 287 -2.26 7.35 -25.53
CA ILE A 287 -2.07 7.88 -24.17
C ILE A 287 -0.78 7.27 -23.58
N LEU A 288 0.02 8.06 -22.89
CA LEU A 288 1.23 7.57 -22.23
C LEU A 288 0.85 6.74 -20.98
N VAL A 289 1.59 5.67 -20.72
CA VAL A 289 1.36 4.83 -19.55
C VAL A 289 2.54 4.81 -18.59
N GLY A 290 2.30 4.48 -17.32
CA GLY A 290 3.34 4.30 -16.31
C GLY A 290 3.06 3.12 -15.39
N PHE A 291 4.07 2.65 -14.66
CA PHE A 291 3.92 1.46 -13.82
C PHE A 291 4.54 1.64 -12.44
N HIS A 292 3.76 1.41 -11.39
CA HIS A 292 4.22 1.47 -10.02
C HIS A 292 4.31 0.06 -9.43
N PHE A 293 5.51 -0.42 -9.16
CA PHE A 293 5.74 -1.57 -8.29
C PHE A 293 5.78 -1.05 -6.86
N HIS A 294 4.60 -0.66 -6.35
CA HIS A 294 4.46 -0.11 -5.01
C HIS A 294 3.18 -0.68 -4.38
N PRO A 295 3.32 -1.65 -3.45
CA PRO A 295 4.58 -2.17 -2.89
C PRO A 295 5.21 -3.32 -3.70
N ILE A 296 6.55 -3.39 -3.75
CA ILE A 296 7.28 -4.66 -3.93
C ILE A 296 7.31 -5.38 -2.57
N VAL A 297 6.95 -6.66 -2.58
CA VAL A 297 6.79 -7.46 -1.36
C VAL A 297 7.68 -8.70 -1.36
N TYR A 298 8.15 -9.07 -0.16
CA TYR A 298 9.00 -10.23 0.05
C TYR A 298 8.17 -11.41 0.60
N TYR A 299 7.97 -12.43 -0.22
CA TYR A 299 7.23 -13.66 0.09
C TYR A 299 7.89 -14.85 -0.61
N SER A 300 7.56 -16.10 -0.26
CA SER A 300 8.15 -17.27 -0.91
C SER A 300 7.85 -17.30 -2.42
N GLY A 301 8.86 -17.27 -3.27
CA GLY A 301 8.72 -17.25 -4.74
C GLY A 301 8.61 -15.86 -5.39
N TRP A 302 8.72 -14.78 -4.59
CA TRP A 302 8.60 -13.39 -5.08
C TRP A 302 9.50 -13.06 -6.27
N ASP A 303 10.74 -13.54 -6.28
CA ASP A 303 11.75 -13.21 -7.28
C ASP A 303 11.37 -13.71 -8.67
N ALA A 304 10.94 -14.97 -8.78
CA ALA A 304 10.43 -15.54 -10.02
C ALA A 304 9.16 -14.81 -10.49
N ASP A 305 8.23 -14.57 -9.56
CA ASP A 305 6.95 -13.91 -9.85
C ASP A 305 7.12 -12.47 -10.36
N TYR A 306 8.03 -11.69 -9.77
CA TYR A 306 8.35 -10.35 -10.27
C TYR A 306 9.16 -10.40 -11.56
N TYR A 307 10.08 -11.36 -11.71
CA TYR A 307 10.82 -11.54 -12.96
C TYR A 307 9.87 -11.74 -14.14
N ASP A 308 8.93 -12.69 -14.02
CA ASP A 308 7.96 -13.00 -15.06
C ASP A 308 7.05 -11.80 -15.35
N LEU A 309 6.60 -11.08 -14.32
CA LEU A 309 5.81 -9.86 -14.47
C LEU A 309 6.57 -8.78 -15.26
N VAL A 310 7.84 -8.54 -14.93
CA VAL A 310 8.67 -7.55 -15.65
C VAL A 310 8.90 -7.97 -17.10
N LYS A 311 9.26 -9.24 -17.33
CA LYS A 311 9.47 -9.77 -18.69
C LYS A 311 8.23 -9.62 -19.55
N ARG A 312 7.06 -9.92 -18.98
CA ARG A 312 5.78 -9.75 -19.64
C ARG A 312 5.47 -8.29 -19.96
N LEU A 313 5.71 -7.39 -19.01
CA LEU A 313 5.53 -5.95 -19.22
C LEU A 313 6.41 -5.46 -20.38
N MET A 314 7.69 -5.82 -20.39
CA MET A 314 8.62 -5.43 -21.45
C MET A 314 8.28 -6.05 -22.81
N ALA A 315 7.55 -7.16 -22.83
CA ALA A 315 7.05 -7.76 -24.07
C ALA A 315 5.79 -7.06 -24.61
N MET A 316 5.01 -6.39 -23.75
CA MET A 316 3.75 -5.73 -24.12
C MET A 316 3.88 -4.24 -24.45
N PHE A 317 4.94 -3.58 -23.99
CA PHE A 317 5.13 -2.14 -24.12
C PHE A 317 6.52 -1.82 -24.67
N SER A 318 6.60 -0.78 -25.49
CA SER A 318 7.88 -0.19 -25.89
C SER A 318 8.31 0.91 -24.90
N VAL A 319 9.61 1.22 -24.87
CA VAL A 319 10.15 2.26 -23.98
C VAL A 319 9.50 3.63 -24.21
N ASN A 320 9.09 3.96 -25.45
CA ASN A 320 8.45 5.23 -25.79
C ASN A 320 7.02 5.36 -25.26
N GLU A 321 6.39 4.25 -24.89
CA GLU A 321 5.03 4.23 -24.34
C GLU A 321 5.01 4.36 -22.82
N VAL A 322 6.17 4.19 -22.17
CA VAL A 322 6.30 4.14 -20.72
C VAL A 322 6.95 5.42 -20.21
N GLY A 323 6.14 6.27 -19.56
CA GLY A 323 6.57 7.53 -18.96
C GLY A 323 7.52 7.32 -17.79
N LEU A 324 7.15 6.41 -16.88
CA LEU A 324 7.93 6.11 -15.69
C LEU A 324 7.67 4.71 -15.16
N ILE A 325 8.62 4.23 -14.36
CA ILE A 325 8.49 3.06 -13.50
C ILE A 325 8.97 3.42 -12.10
N SER A 326 8.18 3.11 -11.05
CA SER A 326 8.59 3.38 -9.67
C SER A 326 8.61 2.13 -8.81
N PHE A 327 9.55 2.05 -7.87
CA PHE A 327 9.56 1.03 -6.82
C PHE A 327 9.27 1.63 -5.46
N GLY A 328 8.62 0.88 -4.59
CA GLY A 328 8.42 1.23 -3.19
C GLY A 328 8.09 -0.01 -2.38
N THR A 329 8.32 0.02 -1.07
CA THR A 329 7.99 -1.10 -0.18
C THR A 329 6.77 -0.84 0.69
N LEU A 330 6.24 -1.89 1.31
CA LEU A 330 5.24 -1.75 2.36
C LEU A 330 5.74 -0.78 3.43
N THR A 331 4.96 0.26 3.69
CA THR A 331 5.29 1.25 4.71
C THR A 331 4.06 1.57 5.54
N PHE A 332 4.18 1.33 6.85
CA PHE A 332 3.11 1.49 7.81
C PHE A 332 3.43 2.55 8.86
N ILE A 333 2.40 3.28 9.28
CA ILE A 333 2.44 4.05 10.52
C ILE A 333 1.83 3.23 11.65
N LYS A 334 2.19 3.52 12.91
CA LYS A 334 1.64 2.80 14.07
C LYS A 334 0.10 2.78 14.11
N PRO A 335 -0.63 3.88 13.77
CA PRO A 335 -2.08 3.84 13.66
C PRO A 335 -2.60 2.86 12.60
N ALA A 336 -1.90 2.69 11.47
CA ALA A 336 -2.30 1.76 10.42
C ALA A 336 -2.16 0.30 10.89
N ILE A 337 -1.05 -0.06 11.53
CA ILE A 337 -0.89 -1.40 12.13
C ILE A 337 -1.99 -1.67 13.17
N LYS A 338 -2.29 -0.68 14.01
CA LYS A 338 -3.36 -0.78 14.99
C LYS A 338 -4.73 -0.97 14.31
N ALA A 339 -5.01 -0.24 13.23
CA ALA A 339 -6.24 -0.38 12.46
C ALA A 339 -6.37 -1.77 11.81
N LEU A 340 -5.28 -2.31 11.26
CA LEU A 340 -5.25 -3.67 10.70
C LEU A 340 -5.58 -4.72 11.75
N ARG A 341 -4.98 -4.63 12.93
CA ARG A 341 -5.25 -5.53 14.05
C ARG A 341 -6.67 -5.41 14.62
N LYS A 342 -7.34 -4.27 14.44
CA LYS A 342 -8.76 -4.11 14.78
C LYS A 342 -9.69 -4.62 13.68
N GLY A 343 -9.20 -4.62 12.43
CA GLY A 343 -9.96 -5.08 11.29
C GLY A 343 -10.29 -6.56 11.39
N SER A 344 -11.39 -6.96 10.78
CA SER A 344 -11.78 -8.37 10.66
C SER A 344 -11.14 -9.06 9.45
N MET A 345 -10.30 -8.35 8.69
CA MET A 345 -9.68 -8.87 7.47
C MET A 345 -8.53 -9.82 7.81
N ARG A 346 -8.63 -11.07 7.34
CA ARG A 346 -7.50 -12.00 7.34
C ARG A 346 -6.48 -11.54 6.29
N SER A 347 -5.25 -11.30 6.70
CA SER A 347 -4.16 -10.77 5.86
C SER A 347 -2.81 -11.24 6.40
N LYS A 348 -1.85 -11.57 5.54
CA LYS A 348 -0.46 -11.86 5.97
C LYS A 348 0.44 -10.64 5.86
N ILE A 349 -0.12 -9.46 5.63
CA ILE A 349 0.65 -8.25 5.31
C ILE A 349 1.57 -7.76 6.43
N LEU A 350 1.26 -8.08 7.69
CA LEU A 350 2.13 -7.78 8.85
C LEU A 350 3.09 -8.93 9.18
N GLN A 351 3.04 -10.04 8.44
CA GLN A 351 3.94 -11.19 8.59
C GLN A 351 5.29 -10.86 7.94
N MET A 352 5.95 -9.83 8.46
CA MET A 352 7.22 -9.31 7.95
C MET A 352 8.06 -8.74 9.10
N PRO A 353 9.39 -8.65 8.93
CA PRO A 353 10.23 -7.99 9.91
C PRO A 353 9.95 -6.48 9.89
N PHE A 354 9.86 -5.88 11.08
CA PHE A 354 9.61 -4.44 11.23
C PHE A 354 10.92 -3.72 11.50
N ALA A 355 11.29 -2.82 10.60
CA ALA A 355 12.40 -1.88 10.77
C ALA A 355 11.89 -0.43 10.70
N ASP A 356 12.57 0.48 11.40
CA ASP A 356 12.32 1.91 11.21
C ASP A 356 12.75 2.33 9.80
N ALA A 357 11.86 3.07 9.14
CA ALA A 357 12.09 3.69 7.85
C ALA A 357 11.62 5.14 7.93
N ALA A 358 12.52 6.02 8.39
CA ALA A 358 12.26 7.45 8.55
C ALA A 358 11.07 7.76 9.50
N GLY A 359 10.94 7.02 10.61
CA GLY A 359 9.83 7.17 11.56
C GLY A 359 8.53 6.44 11.16
N LYS A 360 8.57 5.70 10.06
CA LYS A 360 7.54 4.72 9.65
C LYS A 360 8.10 3.30 9.84
N ILE A 361 7.28 2.28 9.63
CA ILE A 361 7.66 0.86 9.76
C ILE A 361 7.66 0.25 8.37
N SER A 362 8.76 -0.39 7.98
CA SER A 362 8.91 -1.06 6.69
C SER A 362 9.86 -2.26 6.81
N TYR A 363 10.26 -2.85 5.68
CA TYR A 363 11.28 -3.90 5.64
C TYR A 363 12.65 -3.38 6.11
N PRO A 364 13.50 -4.26 6.67
CA PRO A 364 14.91 -3.97 6.91
C PRO A 364 15.63 -3.52 5.64
N MET A 365 16.60 -2.61 5.79
CA MET A 365 17.38 -2.02 4.69
C MET A 365 17.93 -3.07 3.71
N GLU A 366 18.53 -4.14 4.23
CA GLU A 366 19.12 -5.19 3.40
C GLU A 366 18.07 -6.00 2.63
N THR A 367 16.87 -6.15 3.19
CA THR A 367 15.74 -6.74 2.45
C THR A 367 15.32 -5.83 1.31
N LYS A 368 15.21 -4.51 1.53
CA LYS A 368 14.85 -3.52 0.50
C LYS A 368 15.85 -3.53 -0.66
N LYS A 369 17.15 -3.45 -0.36
CA LYS A 369 18.23 -3.53 -1.36
C LYS A 369 18.12 -4.80 -2.19
N LYS A 370 17.99 -5.97 -1.52
CA LYS A 370 17.83 -7.26 -2.19
C LYS A 370 16.65 -7.27 -3.17
N ILE A 371 15.45 -6.91 -2.70
CA ILE A 371 14.24 -7.03 -3.54
C ILE A 371 14.25 -6.03 -4.69
N PHE A 372 14.71 -4.80 -4.45
CA PHE A 372 14.79 -3.80 -5.51
C PHE A 372 15.88 -4.14 -6.53
N SER A 373 17.05 -4.63 -6.12
CA SER A 373 18.10 -5.03 -7.06
C SER A 373 17.63 -6.12 -8.03
N VAL A 374 16.87 -7.11 -7.56
CA VAL A 374 16.36 -8.18 -8.45
C VAL A 374 15.39 -7.60 -9.49
N VAL A 375 14.43 -6.79 -9.06
CA VAL A 375 13.45 -6.17 -9.98
C VAL A 375 14.15 -5.20 -10.94
N TRP A 376 15.04 -4.34 -10.41
CA TRP A 376 15.85 -3.41 -11.19
C TRP A 376 16.67 -4.12 -12.27
N ASN A 377 17.42 -5.17 -11.91
CA ASN A 377 18.27 -5.90 -12.84
C ASN A 377 17.47 -6.58 -13.96
N THR A 378 16.21 -6.95 -13.70
CA THR A 378 15.34 -7.52 -14.73
C THR A 378 14.97 -6.48 -15.80
N PHE A 379 14.95 -5.19 -15.43
CA PHE A 379 14.75 -4.06 -16.33
C PHE A 379 16.01 -3.60 -17.09
N GLN A 380 17.12 -4.35 -17.06
CA GLN A 380 18.40 -3.91 -17.65
C GLN A 380 18.29 -3.29 -19.06
N PRO A 381 17.50 -3.84 -20.01
CA PRO A 381 17.37 -3.24 -21.33
C PRO A 381 16.68 -1.86 -21.37
N TRP A 382 16.07 -1.42 -20.27
CA TRP A 382 15.29 -0.17 -20.18
C TRP A 382 15.94 0.89 -19.29
N HIS A 383 17.07 0.59 -18.63
CA HIS A 383 17.67 1.46 -17.59
C HIS A 383 17.91 2.90 -18.05
N ASP A 384 18.32 3.10 -19.30
CA ASP A 384 18.64 4.41 -19.87
C ASP A 384 17.51 4.98 -20.76
N GLU A 385 16.41 4.23 -20.92
CA GLU A 385 15.33 4.53 -21.87
C GLU A 385 14.01 4.88 -21.17
N VAL A 386 13.83 4.44 -19.92
CA VAL A 386 12.63 4.69 -19.11
C VAL A 386 13.05 5.35 -17.81
N PHE A 387 12.25 6.30 -17.33
CA PHE A 387 12.53 6.97 -16.08
C PHE A 387 12.20 6.07 -14.88
N PHE A 388 13.20 5.75 -14.05
CA PHE A 388 13.03 4.97 -12.83
C PHE A 388 13.26 5.78 -11.57
N TYR A 389 12.47 5.52 -10.53
CA TYR A 389 12.65 6.15 -9.22
C TYR A 389 12.18 5.27 -8.06
N PHE A 390 12.66 5.56 -6.84
CA PHE A 390 12.15 4.96 -5.62
C PHE A 390 11.24 5.91 -4.85
N CYS A 391 10.14 5.40 -4.30
CA CYS A 391 9.17 6.17 -3.55
C CYS A 391 9.27 5.87 -2.06
N MET A 392 9.47 6.91 -1.24
CA MET A 392 9.59 6.82 0.23
C MET A 392 10.83 6.05 0.72
N GLU A 393 11.93 6.11 -0.03
CA GLU A 393 13.13 5.34 0.25
C GLU A 393 14.34 6.22 0.56
N ASP A 394 15.20 5.69 1.44
CA ASP A 394 16.43 6.33 1.91
C ASP A 394 17.49 6.37 0.80
N ARG A 395 18.32 7.44 0.80
CA ARG A 395 19.42 7.64 -0.17
C ARG A 395 20.32 6.39 -0.30
N GLN A 396 20.56 5.65 0.77
CA GLN A 396 21.38 4.43 0.72
C GLN A 396 20.80 3.34 -0.20
N VAL A 397 19.47 3.28 -0.34
CA VAL A 397 18.82 2.34 -1.27
C VAL A 397 19.08 2.76 -2.71
N TRP A 398 18.97 4.06 -3.00
CA TRP A 398 19.27 4.64 -4.31
C TRP A 398 20.71 4.35 -4.74
N GLU A 399 21.68 4.69 -3.89
CA GLU A 399 23.10 4.46 -4.15
C GLU A 399 23.41 2.98 -4.33
N SER A 400 22.83 2.11 -3.50
CA SER A 400 23.10 0.67 -3.57
C SER A 400 22.47 -0.04 -4.76
N VAL A 401 21.33 0.43 -5.26
CA VAL A 401 20.56 -0.28 -6.31
C VAL A 401 20.73 0.38 -7.67
N PHE A 402 20.57 1.70 -7.76
CA PHE A 402 20.74 2.44 -9.02
C PHE A 402 22.18 2.92 -9.24
N GLY A 403 23.04 2.88 -8.22
CA GLY A 403 24.39 3.46 -8.32
C GLY A 403 24.40 5.00 -8.34
N ARG A 404 23.24 5.64 -8.13
CA ARG A 404 23.06 7.10 -8.13
C ARG A 404 21.94 7.51 -7.19
N CYS A 405 22.00 8.76 -6.72
CA CYS A 405 20.93 9.42 -5.98
C CYS A 405 20.88 10.90 -6.37
N TYR A 406 19.71 11.53 -6.28
CA TYR A 406 19.61 12.99 -6.45
C TYR A 406 20.14 13.73 -5.23
N GLU A 407 20.76 14.88 -5.46
CA GLU A 407 21.25 15.72 -4.38
C GLU A 407 20.12 16.46 -3.67
N THR A 408 19.15 16.97 -4.44
CA THR A 408 17.96 17.63 -3.89
C THR A 408 16.67 17.01 -4.43
N ASN A 409 15.58 17.19 -3.70
CA ASN A 409 14.26 16.79 -4.16
C ASN A 409 13.81 17.60 -5.39
N ASP A 410 14.29 18.83 -5.54
CA ASP A 410 13.98 19.69 -6.69
C ASP A 410 14.67 19.19 -7.96
N ASP A 411 15.91 18.69 -7.86
CA ASP A 411 16.59 18.03 -8.99
C ASP A 411 15.83 16.79 -9.44
N PHE A 412 15.33 15.99 -8.48
CA PHE A 412 14.50 14.83 -8.78
C PHE A 412 13.16 15.22 -9.44
N GLU A 413 12.44 16.20 -8.88
CA GLU A 413 11.19 16.72 -9.46
C GLU A 413 11.39 17.19 -10.90
N LYS A 414 12.46 17.94 -11.14
CA LYS A 414 12.82 18.46 -12.48
C LYS A 414 13.15 17.34 -13.46
N ASP A 415 13.95 16.36 -13.05
CA ASP A 415 14.34 15.24 -13.92
C ASP A 415 13.13 14.36 -14.29
N LEU A 416 12.27 14.06 -13.31
CA LEU A 416 11.01 13.34 -13.54
C LEU A 416 10.14 14.10 -14.56
N PHE A 417 9.91 15.38 -14.32
CA PHE A 417 9.07 16.20 -15.19
C PHE A 417 9.59 16.23 -16.62
N ASN A 418 10.90 16.44 -16.81
CA ASN A 418 11.52 16.50 -18.13
C ASN A 418 11.39 15.17 -18.87
N ASN A 419 11.71 14.05 -18.22
CA ASN A 419 11.64 12.72 -18.84
C ASN A 419 10.22 12.38 -19.30
N VAL A 420 9.22 12.61 -18.44
CA VAL A 420 7.82 12.29 -18.77
C VAL A 420 7.28 13.25 -19.83
N SER A 421 7.56 14.55 -19.72
CA SER A 421 7.11 15.56 -20.69
C SER A 421 7.66 15.32 -22.08
N ASN A 422 8.94 14.95 -22.20
CA ASN A 422 9.56 14.64 -23.48
C ASN A 422 8.82 13.48 -24.18
N LYS A 423 8.42 12.44 -23.43
CA LYS A 423 7.66 11.31 -24.00
C LYS A 423 6.23 11.70 -24.39
N LEU A 424 5.58 12.56 -23.60
CA LEU A 424 4.26 13.11 -23.94
C LEU A 424 4.30 13.94 -25.24
N GLN A 425 5.38 14.70 -25.47
CA GLN A 425 5.59 15.46 -26.70
C GLN A 425 5.83 14.54 -27.90
N ILE A 426 6.75 13.57 -27.80
CA ILE A 426 7.06 12.62 -28.88
C ILE A 426 5.80 11.87 -29.33
N LYS A 427 4.97 11.37 -28.40
CA LYS A 427 3.71 10.71 -28.76
C LYS A 427 2.75 11.64 -29.49
N SER A 428 2.68 12.90 -29.05
CA SER A 428 1.81 13.90 -29.68
C SER A 428 2.20 14.17 -31.13
N GLU A 429 3.49 14.22 -31.43
CA GLU A 429 4.01 14.41 -32.79
C GLU A 429 3.73 13.21 -33.70
N LEU A 430 3.93 11.99 -33.19
CA LEU A 430 3.65 10.74 -33.92
C LEU A 430 2.16 10.63 -34.31
N LEU A 431 1.24 10.97 -33.41
CA LEU A 431 -0.20 10.99 -33.69
C LEU A 431 -0.55 11.99 -34.81
N ILE A 432 0.03 13.20 -34.80
CA ILE A 432 -0.20 14.19 -35.84
C ILE A 432 0.31 13.70 -37.20
N SER A 433 1.48 13.04 -37.22
CA SER A 433 2.09 12.51 -38.45
C SER A 433 1.35 11.34 -39.09
N GLN A 434 0.47 10.65 -38.34
CA GLN A 434 -0.36 9.55 -38.85
C GLN A 434 -1.71 10.02 -39.42
N ILE A 435 -2.11 11.26 -39.11
CA ILE A 435 -3.37 11.87 -39.54
C ILE A 435 -3.19 12.71 -40.81
N ASN A 436 -1.95 13.19 -41.06
CA ASN A 436 -1.54 13.85 -42.30
C ASN A 436 -0.92 12.84 -43.27
#